data_AF-A0A319CU56-F1
#
_entry.id   AF-A0A319CU56-F1
#
_cell.length_a   1.000
_cell.length_b   1.000
_cell.length_c   1.000
_cell.angle_alpha   90.00
_cell.angle_beta   90.00
_cell.angle_gamma   90.00
#
_symmetry.space_group_name_H-M   'P 1'
#
loop_
_entity.id
_entity.type
_entity.pdbx_description
1 polymer ?
#
loop_
_entity_poly.entity_id
_entity_poly.type
_entity_poly.pdbx_seq_one_letter_code
_entity_poly.pdbx_strand_id
1 'polypeptide(L)'
;MAVDGEDREDVEILLGRAPNLVLSTELLESVENSVASDWAIGQVAASTPPGNFTDDILRAAVENWNIFTKAGVEVSLTLKEVIRRAPSDLILSEETYNVVFESSSWVCQQVLQRWPSEYAITAGLQGEKQFEILMQLMPSIKISSAAIVSIRKDSNRRSRVHMVKAILDFQPETVVTEDMLLAVADSDSHYYCETELLHTLVQHEPHVHLTEEVLERVISSSRKDAIELLKVLSTRPRLEFNPVTLSLCIYDRLENFEEFKEKLSEALKRSKSFGLDEREMLDIMAECTPDSLGIVLSARPDAVAIERVIEQLVSKHNDTWEYAFESESFQLLLDRAGVSEAQRQSWILRFSDTRVQECDG
;
A
#
# COMPACT_ATOMS: atom_id res chain seq x y z
N MET A 1 12.92 -37.93 -23.77
CA MET A 1 13.04 -37.90 -22.31
C MET A 1 13.66 -39.21 -21.85
N ALA A 2 14.97 -39.34 -21.98
CA ALA A 2 15.73 -40.54 -21.57
C ALA A 2 17.05 -40.13 -20.87
N VAL A 3 16.99 -39.04 -20.10
CA VAL A 3 18.16 -38.45 -19.42
C VAL A 3 18.11 -38.70 -17.89
N ASP A 4 16.95 -38.99 -17.30
CA ASP A 4 16.78 -39.13 -15.84
C ASP A 4 17.37 -40.41 -15.20
N GLY A 5 17.91 -41.34 -15.98
CA GLY A 5 18.38 -42.64 -15.48
C GLY A 5 19.76 -42.60 -14.83
N GLU A 6 20.70 -41.88 -15.46
CA GLU A 6 22.11 -41.85 -15.03
C GLU A 6 22.30 -41.09 -13.71
N ASP A 7 21.65 -39.93 -13.55
CA ASP A 7 21.76 -39.12 -12.32
C ASP A 7 21.25 -39.88 -11.08
N ARG A 8 20.20 -40.69 -11.23
CA ARG A 8 19.69 -41.50 -10.14
C ARG A 8 20.66 -42.62 -9.76
N GLU A 9 21.23 -43.30 -10.75
CA GLU A 9 22.18 -44.39 -10.53
C GLU A 9 23.45 -43.88 -9.85
N ASP A 10 23.92 -42.69 -10.20
CA ASP A 10 25.08 -42.05 -9.58
C ASP A 10 24.83 -41.67 -8.10
N VAL A 11 23.66 -41.12 -7.78
CA VAL A 11 23.29 -40.83 -6.37
C VAL A 11 23.08 -42.14 -5.59
N GLU A 12 22.45 -43.15 -6.19
CA GLU A 12 22.30 -44.50 -5.59
C GLU A 12 23.68 -45.13 -5.31
N ILE A 13 24.64 -45.03 -6.22
CA ILE A 13 26.01 -45.51 -6.06
C ILE A 13 26.73 -44.74 -4.94
N LEU A 14 26.60 -43.42 -4.89
CA LEU A 14 27.21 -42.58 -3.85
C LEU A 14 26.69 -42.96 -2.46
N LEU A 15 25.37 -43.13 -2.31
CA LEU A 15 24.75 -43.53 -1.05
C LEU A 15 25.05 -44.98 -0.66
N GLY A 16 25.08 -45.89 -1.64
CA GLY A 16 25.49 -47.27 -1.41
C GLY A 16 26.94 -47.40 -0.97
N ARG A 17 27.84 -46.51 -1.43
CA ARG A 17 29.26 -46.48 -1.05
C ARG A 17 29.52 -45.78 0.28
N ALA A 18 28.61 -44.92 0.74
CA ALA A 18 28.76 -44.17 1.99
C ALA A 18 27.46 -44.20 2.81
N PRO A 19 27.10 -45.35 3.43
CA PRO A 19 25.81 -45.51 4.14
C PRO A 19 25.69 -44.64 5.41
N ASN A 20 26.81 -44.07 5.89
CA ASN A 20 26.84 -43.13 7.01
C ASN A 20 26.99 -41.67 6.55
N LEU A 21 26.91 -41.40 5.24
CA LEU A 21 26.93 -40.05 4.72
C LEU A 21 25.65 -39.36 5.20
N VAL A 22 25.81 -38.39 6.10
CA VAL A 22 24.73 -37.47 6.42
C VAL A 22 24.54 -36.62 5.18
N LEU A 23 23.46 -36.88 4.45
CA LEU A 23 23.09 -36.09 3.28
C LEU A 23 22.84 -34.65 3.74
N SER A 24 23.76 -33.75 3.44
CA SER A 24 23.60 -32.33 3.72
C SER A 24 22.62 -31.71 2.74
N THR A 25 22.04 -30.58 3.14
CA THR A 25 21.19 -29.73 2.29
C THR A 25 21.92 -29.28 1.02
N GLU A 26 23.25 -29.18 1.06
CA GLU A 26 24.10 -28.85 -0.10
C GLU A 26 24.01 -29.91 -1.22
N LEU A 27 23.78 -31.19 -0.88
CA LEU A 27 23.55 -32.21 -1.90
C LEU A 27 22.19 -32.00 -2.58
N LEU A 28 21.18 -31.55 -1.85
CA LEU A 28 19.85 -31.25 -2.40
C LEU A 28 19.90 -30.09 -3.40
N GLU A 29 20.73 -29.07 -3.13
CA GLU A 29 20.97 -27.95 -4.04
C GLU A 29 21.69 -28.39 -5.33
N SER A 30 22.51 -29.45 -5.27
CA SER A 30 23.29 -29.92 -6.43
C SER A 30 22.51 -30.81 -7.42
N VAL A 31 21.40 -31.40 -6.97
CA VAL A 31 20.55 -32.30 -7.79
C VAL A 31 19.30 -31.54 -8.20
N GLU A 32 19.46 -30.55 -9.09
CA GLU A 32 18.34 -29.73 -9.54
C GLU A 32 17.36 -30.52 -10.44
N ASN A 33 16.06 -30.40 -10.14
CA ASN A 33 14.95 -30.62 -11.07
C ASN A 33 14.80 -32.02 -11.71
N SER A 34 15.12 -33.11 -11.02
CA SER A 34 15.03 -34.47 -11.58
C SER A 34 14.31 -35.48 -10.68
N VAL A 35 13.92 -36.64 -11.23
CA VAL A 35 13.38 -37.76 -10.42
C VAL A 35 14.39 -38.23 -9.37
N ALA A 36 15.69 -38.04 -9.61
CA ALA A 36 16.75 -38.36 -8.66
C ALA A 36 16.70 -37.45 -7.42
N SER A 37 16.31 -36.18 -7.57
CA SER A 37 16.18 -35.26 -6.43
C SER A 37 15.06 -35.69 -5.47
N ASP A 38 13.92 -36.14 -6.00
CA ASP A 38 12.80 -36.62 -5.17
C ASP A 38 13.19 -37.85 -4.38
N TRP A 39 13.85 -38.80 -5.03
CA TRP A 39 14.35 -39.99 -4.37
C TRP A 39 15.40 -39.63 -3.30
N ALA A 40 16.34 -38.73 -3.60
CA ALA A 40 17.37 -38.29 -2.67
C ALA A 40 16.75 -37.62 -1.42
N ILE A 41 15.79 -36.72 -1.60
CA ILE A 41 15.02 -36.10 -0.51
C ILE A 41 14.32 -37.18 0.33
N GLY A 42 13.74 -38.19 -0.32
CA GLY A 42 13.13 -39.32 0.37
C GLY A 42 14.12 -40.11 1.23
N GLN A 43 15.34 -40.34 0.75
CA GLN A 43 16.39 -40.99 1.53
C GLN A 43 16.88 -40.11 2.69
N VAL A 44 17.06 -38.80 2.48
CA VAL A 44 17.39 -37.85 3.55
C VAL A 44 16.32 -37.92 4.62
N ALA A 45 15.05 -37.74 4.26
CA ALA A 45 13.94 -37.77 5.20
C ALA A 45 13.83 -39.13 5.91
N ALA A 46 14.10 -40.23 5.22
CA ALA A 46 14.04 -41.58 5.78
C ALA A 46 15.14 -41.84 6.83
N SER A 47 16.34 -41.33 6.59
CA SER A 47 17.53 -41.52 7.43
C SER A 47 17.67 -40.49 8.54
N THR A 48 17.10 -39.30 8.38
CA THR A 48 17.15 -38.21 9.37
C THR A 48 16.28 -38.54 10.60
N PRO A 49 16.89 -38.57 11.81
CA PRO A 49 16.13 -38.69 13.07
C PRO A 49 15.18 -37.49 13.26
N PRO A 50 14.01 -37.65 13.89
CA PRO A 50 13.03 -36.56 14.03
C PRO A 50 13.60 -35.26 14.63
N GLY A 51 14.51 -35.34 15.60
CA GLY A 51 15.13 -34.15 16.22
C GLY A 51 16.16 -33.42 15.36
N ASN A 52 16.57 -34.01 14.23
CA ASN A 52 17.52 -33.42 13.28
C ASN A 52 16.81 -32.98 11.99
N PHE A 53 15.48 -33.04 11.95
CA PHE A 53 14.72 -32.60 10.78
C PHE A 53 14.73 -31.07 10.73
N THR A 54 15.11 -30.50 9.59
CA THR A 54 15.27 -29.05 9.41
C THR A 54 14.21 -28.46 8.46
N ASP A 55 14.03 -27.15 8.54
CA ASP A 55 13.20 -26.37 7.63
C ASP A 55 13.62 -26.56 6.16
N ASP A 56 14.94 -26.56 5.89
CA ASP A 56 15.50 -26.74 4.55
C ASP A 56 15.08 -28.07 3.89
N ILE A 57 14.98 -29.15 4.66
CA ILE A 57 14.53 -30.46 4.13
C ILE A 57 13.07 -30.37 3.67
N LEU A 58 12.22 -29.69 4.44
CA LEU A 58 10.83 -29.48 4.04
C LEU A 58 10.73 -28.55 2.83
N ARG A 59 11.46 -27.43 2.84
CA ARG A 59 11.48 -26.47 1.72
C ARG A 59 11.88 -27.16 0.41
N ALA A 60 13.00 -27.88 0.40
CA ALA A 60 13.46 -28.61 -0.78
C ALA A 60 12.42 -29.63 -1.28
N ALA A 61 11.74 -30.35 -0.36
CA ALA A 61 10.67 -31.27 -0.73
C ALA A 61 9.47 -30.56 -1.39
N VAL A 62 9.10 -29.37 -0.91
CA VAL A 62 8.00 -28.57 -1.47
C VAL A 62 8.40 -27.96 -2.83
N GLU A 63 9.62 -27.44 -2.96
CA GLU A 63 10.13 -26.92 -4.23
C GLU A 63 10.10 -28.00 -5.30
N ASN A 64 10.62 -29.19 -4.96
CA ASN A 64 10.63 -30.33 -5.86
C ASN A 64 9.21 -30.77 -6.26
N TRP A 65 8.29 -30.80 -5.30
CA TRP A 65 6.88 -31.06 -5.57
C TRP A 65 6.27 -30.07 -6.58
N ASN A 66 6.60 -28.78 -6.45
CA ASN A 66 6.10 -27.75 -7.35
C ASN A 66 6.57 -27.98 -8.79
N ILE A 67 7.81 -28.44 -8.96
CA ILE A 67 8.37 -28.79 -10.27
C ILE A 67 7.60 -29.96 -10.89
N PHE A 68 7.41 -31.07 -10.17
CA PHE A 68 6.66 -32.23 -10.68
C PHE A 68 5.20 -31.93 -11.00
N THR A 69 4.54 -31.15 -10.14
CA THR A 69 3.13 -30.78 -10.35
C THR A 69 2.98 -29.92 -11.61
N LYS A 70 3.89 -28.96 -11.84
CA LYS A 70 3.91 -28.14 -13.07
C LYS A 70 4.18 -28.98 -14.31
N ALA A 71 4.95 -30.07 -14.20
CA ALA A 71 5.20 -31.01 -15.28
C ALA A 71 4.06 -32.03 -15.51
N GLY A 72 3.00 -32.01 -14.69
CA GLY A 72 1.89 -32.96 -14.78
C GLY A 72 2.25 -34.39 -14.36
N VAL A 73 3.34 -34.55 -13.60
CA VAL A 73 3.79 -35.85 -13.09
C VAL A 73 3.02 -36.19 -11.82
N GLU A 74 2.67 -37.46 -11.65
CA GLU A 74 1.87 -37.92 -10.53
C GLU A 74 2.60 -37.69 -9.18
N VAL A 75 1.80 -37.23 -8.21
CA VAL A 75 2.11 -36.90 -6.82
C VAL A 75 3.26 -37.72 -6.22
N SER A 76 4.35 -37.03 -5.87
CA SER A 76 5.48 -37.62 -5.14
C SER A 76 5.05 -38.10 -3.74
N LEU A 77 5.29 -39.38 -3.43
CA LEU A 77 5.09 -39.91 -2.08
C LEU A 77 6.09 -39.32 -1.07
N THR A 78 7.19 -38.75 -1.56
CA THR A 78 8.26 -38.19 -0.75
C THR A 78 7.78 -37.02 0.11
N LEU A 79 7.09 -36.03 -0.47
CA LEU A 79 6.61 -34.88 0.31
C LEU A 79 5.63 -35.30 1.42
N LYS A 80 4.76 -36.28 1.14
CA LYS A 80 3.85 -36.84 2.16
C LYS A 80 4.62 -37.42 3.34
N GLU A 81 5.68 -38.18 3.06
CA GLU A 81 6.50 -38.81 4.09
C GLU A 81 7.35 -37.79 4.87
N VAL A 82 7.92 -36.80 4.16
CA VAL A 82 8.62 -35.63 4.73
C VAL A 82 7.71 -34.92 5.74
N ILE A 83 6.51 -34.50 5.32
CA ILE A 83 5.54 -33.82 6.21
C ILE A 83 5.14 -34.72 7.37
N ARG A 84 4.91 -36.01 7.13
CA ARG A 84 4.51 -36.97 8.18
C ARG A 84 5.57 -37.07 9.29
N ARG A 85 6.85 -37.18 8.90
CA ARG A 85 7.99 -37.39 9.80
C ARG A 85 8.51 -36.13 10.47
N ALA A 86 8.39 -34.98 9.82
CA ALA A 86 8.84 -33.71 10.37
C ALA A 86 8.24 -33.45 11.77
N PRO A 87 9.01 -32.98 12.74
CA PRO A 87 8.52 -32.79 14.10
C PRO A 87 7.45 -31.68 14.16
N SER A 88 6.49 -31.79 15.09
CA SER A 88 5.36 -30.84 15.18
C SER A 88 5.78 -29.44 15.64
N ASP A 89 6.94 -29.33 16.29
CA ASP A 89 7.56 -28.10 16.77
C ASP A 89 8.61 -27.53 15.79
N LEU A 90 8.67 -28.05 14.56
CA LEU A 90 9.51 -27.48 13.51
C LEU A 90 9.11 -26.01 13.25
N ILE A 91 10.09 -25.11 13.33
CA ILE A 91 9.92 -23.69 13.01
C ILE A 91 10.27 -23.51 11.55
N LEU A 92 9.31 -23.04 10.76
CA LEU A 92 9.48 -22.79 9.33
C LEU A 92 9.85 -21.32 9.08
N SER A 93 10.75 -21.09 8.13
CA SER A 93 11.12 -19.75 7.68
C SER A 93 10.04 -19.11 6.79
N GLU A 94 10.13 -17.79 6.60
CA GLU A 94 9.28 -17.05 5.66
C GLU A 94 9.45 -17.57 4.23
N GLU A 95 10.69 -17.89 3.84
CA GLU A 95 11.03 -18.45 2.53
C GLU A 95 10.31 -19.77 2.29
N THR A 96 10.27 -20.66 3.29
CA THR A 96 9.53 -21.93 3.18
C THR A 96 8.04 -21.69 2.98
N TYR A 97 7.42 -20.76 3.70
CA TYR A 97 6.00 -20.46 3.48
C TYR A 97 5.74 -19.84 2.12
N ASN A 98 6.62 -18.98 1.61
CA ASN A 98 6.49 -18.43 0.27
C ASN A 98 6.41 -19.55 -0.78
N VAL A 99 7.31 -20.55 -0.71
CA VAL A 99 7.27 -21.72 -1.61
C VAL A 99 5.99 -22.55 -1.40
N VAL A 100 5.54 -22.72 -0.15
CA VAL A 100 4.31 -23.45 0.18
C VAL A 100 3.09 -22.78 -0.45
N PHE A 101 2.97 -21.46 -0.38
CA PHE A 101 1.86 -20.71 -0.97
C PHE A 101 1.88 -20.69 -2.50
N GLU A 102 3.04 -20.89 -3.13
CA GLU A 102 3.17 -21.13 -4.57
C GLU A 102 2.79 -22.56 -4.99
N SER A 103 2.60 -23.45 -4.02
CA SER A 103 2.28 -24.87 -4.24
C SER A 103 0.80 -25.13 -4.47
N SER A 104 0.44 -26.42 -4.52
CA SER A 104 -0.94 -26.88 -4.55
C SER A 104 -1.66 -26.58 -3.21
N SER A 105 -2.99 -26.44 -3.28
CA SER A 105 -3.82 -26.23 -2.09
C SER A 105 -3.68 -27.36 -1.06
N TRP A 106 -3.40 -28.59 -1.51
CA TRP A 106 -3.14 -29.72 -0.62
C TRP A 106 -1.87 -29.50 0.22
N VAL A 107 -0.77 -29.03 -0.38
CA VAL A 107 0.47 -28.75 0.34
C VAL A 107 0.26 -27.62 1.35
N CYS A 108 -0.38 -26.52 0.92
CA CYS A 108 -0.77 -25.42 1.82
C CYS A 108 -1.55 -25.94 3.02
N GLN A 109 -2.58 -26.77 2.78
CA GLN A 109 -3.39 -27.35 3.84
C GLN A 109 -2.56 -28.19 4.82
N GLN A 110 -1.71 -29.09 4.31
CA GLN A 110 -0.92 -29.96 5.19
C GLN A 110 0.08 -29.17 6.03
N VAL A 111 0.76 -28.19 5.44
CA VAL A 111 1.77 -27.39 6.13
C VAL A 111 1.12 -26.44 7.15
N LEU A 112 0.11 -25.67 6.74
CA LEU A 112 -0.54 -24.68 7.61
C LEU A 112 -1.30 -25.32 8.78
N GLN A 113 -1.88 -26.51 8.60
CA GLN A 113 -2.52 -27.23 9.71
C GLN A 113 -1.53 -27.70 10.78
N ARG A 114 -0.30 -28.03 10.37
CA ARG A 114 0.70 -28.60 11.27
C ARG A 114 1.61 -27.55 11.90
N TRP A 115 1.97 -26.53 11.13
CA TRP A 115 2.86 -25.44 11.56
C TRP A 115 2.22 -24.09 11.24
N PRO A 116 1.22 -23.65 12.03
CA PRO A 116 0.75 -22.28 11.98
C PRO A 116 1.79 -21.34 12.61
N SER A 117 2.12 -20.22 11.96
CA SER A 117 3.07 -19.25 12.49
C SER A 117 2.82 -17.83 11.96
N GLU A 118 3.47 -16.82 12.55
CA GLU A 118 3.43 -15.45 12.04
C GLU A 118 4.04 -15.36 10.64
N TYR A 119 5.11 -16.13 10.36
CA TYR A 119 5.70 -16.19 9.01
C TYR A 119 4.70 -16.71 7.97
N ALA A 120 3.82 -17.64 8.35
CA ALA A 120 2.73 -18.10 7.49
C ALA A 120 1.74 -16.98 7.15
N ILE A 121 1.45 -16.11 8.13
CA ILE A 121 0.59 -14.94 7.93
C ILE A 121 1.28 -13.97 6.97
N THR A 122 2.52 -13.58 7.26
CA THR A 122 3.28 -12.64 6.43
C THR A 122 3.41 -13.12 4.99
N ALA A 123 3.71 -14.40 4.76
CA ALA A 123 3.77 -15.00 3.43
C ALA A 123 2.38 -15.07 2.75
N GLY A 124 1.33 -15.40 3.51
CA GLY A 124 -0.05 -15.41 3.02
C GLY A 124 -0.55 -14.02 2.60
N LEU A 125 -0.04 -12.96 3.21
CA LEU A 125 -0.37 -11.57 2.91
C LEU A 125 0.40 -10.98 1.71
N GLN A 126 1.28 -11.75 1.06
CA GLN A 126 2.03 -11.28 -0.10
C GLN A 126 1.19 -11.21 -1.38
N GLY A 127 0.00 -11.82 -1.41
CA GLY A 127 -0.88 -11.77 -2.56
C GLY A 127 -2.29 -12.25 -2.27
N GLU A 128 -3.25 -11.79 -3.09
CA GLU A 128 -4.68 -12.04 -2.90
C GLU A 128 -5.04 -13.52 -2.89
N LYS A 129 -4.47 -14.32 -3.80
CA LYS A 129 -4.71 -15.77 -3.85
C LYS A 129 -4.17 -16.46 -2.60
N GLN A 130 -2.99 -16.06 -2.14
CA GLN A 130 -2.37 -16.61 -0.94
C GLN A 130 -3.19 -16.26 0.30
N PHE A 131 -3.70 -15.04 0.36
CA PHE A 131 -4.58 -14.57 1.43
C PHE A 131 -5.89 -15.38 1.46
N GLU A 132 -6.54 -15.59 0.31
CA GLU A 132 -7.73 -16.43 0.22
C GLU A 132 -7.49 -17.85 0.73
N ILE A 133 -6.35 -18.46 0.35
CA ILE A 133 -5.94 -19.79 0.84
C ILE A 133 -5.75 -19.78 2.36
N LEU A 134 -5.05 -18.77 2.88
CA LEU A 134 -4.83 -18.61 4.32
C LEU A 134 -6.16 -18.50 5.08
N MET A 135 -7.09 -17.67 4.60
CA MET A 135 -8.40 -17.49 5.24
C MET A 135 -9.27 -18.74 5.18
N GLN A 136 -9.23 -19.49 4.09
CA GLN A 136 -9.97 -20.76 3.95
C GLN A 136 -9.44 -21.83 4.92
N LEU A 137 -8.11 -21.91 5.06
CA LEU A 137 -7.46 -22.96 5.85
C LEU A 137 -7.38 -22.61 7.34
N MET A 138 -7.36 -21.33 7.68
CA MET A 138 -7.20 -20.83 9.05
C MET A 138 -8.22 -19.73 9.38
N PRO A 139 -9.53 -20.06 9.45
CA PRO A 139 -10.60 -19.07 9.64
C PRO A 139 -10.64 -18.41 11.03
N SER A 140 -9.77 -18.81 11.96
CA SER A 140 -9.64 -18.22 13.29
C SER A 140 -8.29 -17.55 13.51
N ILE A 141 -7.48 -17.39 12.45
CA ILE A 141 -6.17 -16.76 12.54
C ILE A 141 -6.31 -15.29 12.89
N LYS A 142 -5.43 -14.82 13.79
CA LYS A 142 -5.34 -13.40 14.12
C LYS A 142 -4.22 -12.77 13.33
N ILE A 143 -4.54 -11.79 12.50
CA ILE A 143 -3.58 -11.00 11.76
C ILE A 143 -3.19 -9.80 12.62
N SER A 144 -1.88 -9.64 12.85
CA SER A 144 -1.36 -8.54 13.65
C SER A 144 -1.41 -7.20 12.88
N SER A 145 -1.42 -6.08 13.58
CA SER A 145 -1.30 -4.76 12.94
C SER A 145 0.01 -4.63 12.16
N ALA A 146 1.10 -5.21 12.68
CA ALA A 146 2.39 -5.29 12.00
C ALA A 146 2.30 -6.07 10.68
N ALA A 147 1.55 -7.18 10.65
CA ALA A 147 1.33 -7.96 9.44
C ALA A 147 0.52 -7.16 8.39
N ILE A 148 -0.53 -6.44 8.81
CA ILE A 148 -1.30 -5.54 7.92
C ILE A 148 -0.41 -4.45 7.32
N VAL A 149 0.46 -3.85 8.13
CA VAL A 149 1.44 -2.85 7.68
C VAL A 149 2.48 -3.43 6.73
N SER A 150 2.87 -4.70 6.94
CA SER A 150 3.88 -5.39 6.14
C SER A 150 3.41 -5.81 4.75
N ILE A 151 2.11 -5.68 4.43
CA ILE A 151 1.58 -5.99 3.11
C ILE A 151 2.39 -5.23 2.05
N ARG A 152 3.15 -5.98 1.25
CA ARG A 152 4.24 -5.44 0.41
C ARG A 152 3.77 -4.31 -0.49
N LYS A 153 4.59 -3.26 -0.54
CA LYS A 153 4.47 -2.12 -1.48
C LYS A 153 4.49 -2.55 -2.96
N ASP A 154 5.08 -3.70 -3.27
CA ASP A 154 5.22 -4.22 -4.64
C ASP A 154 3.99 -4.99 -5.16
N SER A 155 3.01 -5.27 -4.30
CA SER A 155 1.74 -5.86 -4.74
C SER A 155 0.95 -4.88 -5.61
N ASN A 156 0.15 -5.38 -6.56
CA ASN A 156 -0.75 -4.53 -7.35
C ASN A 156 -1.60 -3.69 -6.40
N ARG A 157 -1.63 -2.36 -6.58
CA ARG A 157 -2.26 -1.42 -5.64
C ARG A 157 -3.70 -1.76 -5.26
N ARG A 158 -4.51 -2.15 -6.25
CA ARG A 158 -5.90 -2.57 -6.03
C ARG A 158 -5.99 -3.81 -5.15
N SER A 159 -5.00 -4.70 -5.26
CA SER A 159 -4.88 -5.89 -4.43
C SER A 159 -4.57 -5.51 -2.98
N ARG A 160 -3.68 -4.52 -2.73
CA ARG A 160 -3.38 -4.06 -1.36
C ARG A 160 -4.62 -3.50 -0.63
N VAL A 161 -5.34 -2.57 -1.26
CA VAL A 161 -6.58 -2.02 -0.68
C VAL A 161 -7.62 -3.13 -0.46
N HIS A 162 -7.81 -4.01 -1.46
CA HIS A 162 -8.76 -5.12 -1.36
C HIS A 162 -8.39 -6.09 -0.23
N MET A 163 -7.11 -6.46 -0.09
CA MET A 163 -6.64 -7.33 0.98
C MET A 163 -6.82 -6.69 2.35
N VAL A 164 -6.44 -5.43 2.54
CA VAL A 164 -6.66 -4.77 3.84
C VAL A 164 -8.14 -4.71 4.18
N LYS A 165 -8.99 -4.34 3.21
CA LYS A 165 -10.44 -4.37 3.42
C LYS A 165 -10.93 -5.77 3.80
N ALA A 166 -10.48 -6.80 3.09
CA ALA A 166 -10.87 -8.18 3.38
C ALA A 166 -10.37 -8.67 4.75
N ILE A 167 -9.19 -8.22 5.20
CA ILE A 167 -8.68 -8.50 6.55
C ILE A 167 -9.56 -7.82 7.60
N LEU A 168 -9.94 -6.56 7.40
CA LEU A 168 -10.79 -5.81 8.32
C LEU A 168 -12.22 -6.38 8.37
N ASP A 169 -12.75 -6.84 7.24
CA ASP A 169 -14.03 -7.54 7.16
C ASP A 169 -13.97 -8.90 7.88
N PHE A 170 -12.81 -9.60 7.78
CA PHE A 170 -12.57 -10.88 8.44
C PHE A 170 -12.32 -10.74 9.95
N GLN A 171 -11.69 -9.64 10.38
CA GLN A 171 -11.41 -9.33 11.79
C GLN A 171 -11.97 -7.95 12.16
N PRO A 172 -13.30 -7.85 12.37
CA PRO A 172 -13.95 -6.58 12.65
C PRO A 172 -13.47 -5.91 13.94
N GLU A 173 -12.91 -6.68 14.88
CA GLU A 173 -12.34 -6.19 16.14
C GLU A 173 -10.93 -5.59 16.00
N THR A 174 -10.37 -5.55 14.79
CA THR A 174 -9.04 -4.99 14.54
C THR A 174 -9.03 -3.50 14.90
N VAL A 175 -8.23 -3.14 15.91
CA VAL A 175 -8.02 -1.75 16.31
C VAL A 175 -7.03 -1.11 15.36
N VAL A 176 -7.46 -0.07 14.66
CA VAL A 176 -6.57 0.75 13.84
C VAL A 176 -5.67 1.57 14.75
N THR A 177 -4.36 1.40 14.58
CA THR A 177 -3.34 2.11 15.36
C THR A 177 -2.75 3.28 14.57
N GLU A 178 -2.11 4.21 15.27
CA GLU A 178 -1.40 5.32 14.63
C GLU A 178 -0.27 4.81 13.72
N ASP A 179 0.48 3.78 14.14
CA ASP A 179 1.54 3.16 13.31
C ASP A 179 1.00 2.63 11.98
N MET A 180 -0.22 2.08 11.96
CA MET A 180 -0.87 1.64 10.73
C MET A 180 -1.18 2.82 9.81
N LEU A 181 -1.70 3.92 10.37
CA LEU A 181 -2.00 5.13 9.62
C LEU A 181 -0.72 5.77 9.08
N LEU A 182 0.33 5.83 9.89
CA LEU A 182 1.63 6.35 9.52
C LEU A 182 2.30 5.52 8.44
N ALA A 183 2.26 4.20 8.53
CA ALA A 183 2.86 3.35 7.50
C ALA A 183 2.14 3.41 6.14
N VAL A 184 0.84 3.72 6.15
CA VAL A 184 0.07 4.01 4.95
C VAL A 184 0.34 5.43 4.43
N ALA A 185 0.67 6.37 5.31
CA ALA A 185 1.01 7.75 4.96
C ALA A 185 2.45 7.92 4.43
N ASP A 186 3.41 7.16 4.99
CA ASP A 186 4.87 7.26 4.78
C ASP A 186 5.36 6.49 3.53
N SER A 187 4.51 6.45 2.52
CA SER A 187 4.84 5.74 1.31
C SER A 187 5.58 6.63 0.34
N ASP A 188 6.87 6.37 0.14
CA ASP A 188 7.68 6.92 -0.96
C ASP A 188 7.13 6.60 -2.37
N SER A 189 5.99 5.93 -2.47
CA SER A 189 5.34 5.61 -3.73
C SER A 189 4.56 6.83 -4.21
N HIS A 190 4.93 7.39 -5.37
CA HIS A 190 4.25 8.52 -6.02
C HIS A 190 2.85 8.17 -6.56
N TYR A 191 2.09 7.33 -5.86
CA TYR A 191 0.95 6.62 -6.40
C TYR A 191 -0.32 6.81 -5.57
N TYR A 192 -1.40 7.18 -6.28
CA TYR A 192 -2.75 7.56 -5.83
C TYR A 192 -3.52 6.64 -4.84
N CYS A 193 -2.98 5.49 -4.41
CA CYS A 193 -3.79 4.46 -3.72
C CYS A 193 -3.64 4.46 -2.19
N GLU A 194 -2.79 5.31 -1.64
CA GLU A 194 -2.42 5.24 -0.21
C GLU A 194 -3.42 6.01 0.64
N THR A 195 -4.03 7.04 0.05
CA THR A 195 -5.16 7.77 0.63
C THR A 195 -6.46 6.96 0.64
N GLU A 196 -6.70 6.11 -0.36
CA GLU A 196 -7.83 5.16 -0.36
C GLU A 196 -7.68 4.13 0.77
N LEU A 197 -6.45 3.67 1.01
CA LEU A 197 -6.15 2.77 2.11
C LEU A 197 -6.32 3.46 3.47
N LEU A 198 -5.84 4.70 3.59
CA LEU A 198 -6.08 5.53 4.77
C LEU A 198 -7.57 5.69 5.03
N HIS A 199 -8.34 6.05 4.00
CA HIS A 199 -9.79 6.17 4.09
C HIS A 199 -10.44 4.86 4.52
N THR A 200 -10.00 3.72 4.01
CA THR A 200 -10.48 2.38 4.43
C THR A 200 -10.23 2.14 5.93
N LEU A 201 -9.02 2.43 6.42
CA LEU A 201 -8.69 2.31 7.85
C LEU A 201 -9.54 3.25 8.71
N VAL A 202 -9.69 4.49 8.27
CA VAL A 202 -10.44 5.54 8.96
C VAL A 202 -11.94 5.22 9.02
N GLN A 203 -12.49 4.62 7.96
CA GLN A 203 -13.88 4.15 7.92
C GLN A 203 -14.11 2.96 8.84
N HIS A 204 -13.15 2.03 8.91
CA HIS A 204 -13.24 0.86 9.78
C HIS A 204 -13.29 1.22 11.25
N GLU A 205 -12.44 2.15 11.69
CA GLU A 205 -12.38 2.62 13.08
C GLU A 205 -12.62 4.14 13.14
N PRO A 206 -13.87 4.64 13.08
CA PRO A 206 -14.19 6.07 13.00
C PRO A 206 -13.63 6.92 14.15
N HIS A 207 -13.27 6.29 15.26
CA HIS A 207 -12.75 6.94 16.46
C HIS A 207 -11.23 6.89 16.60
N VAL A 208 -10.48 6.29 15.65
CA VAL A 208 -9.00 6.30 15.74
C VAL A 208 -8.49 7.73 15.78
N HIS A 209 -7.52 8.02 16.64
CA HIS A 209 -6.95 9.36 16.72
C HIS A 209 -6.09 9.63 15.47
N LEU A 210 -6.43 10.65 14.69
CA LEU A 210 -5.60 11.13 13.59
C LEU A 210 -4.78 12.30 14.11
N THR A 211 -3.48 12.12 14.23
CA THR A 211 -2.54 13.16 14.62
C THR A 211 -2.22 14.06 13.43
N GLU A 212 -1.70 15.25 13.73
CA GLU A 212 -1.20 16.20 12.73
C GLU A 212 -0.09 15.56 11.88
N GLU A 213 0.78 14.75 12.49
CA GLU A 213 1.85 14.03 11.79
C GLU A 213 1.32 13.05 10.73
N VAL A 214 0.25 12.30 11.04
CA VAL A 214 -0.42 11.44 10.04
C VAL A 214 -0.92 12.28 8.88
N LEU A 215 -1.63 13.38 9.15
CA LEU A 215 -2.17 14.25 8.11
C LEU A 215 -1.05 14.84 7.25
N GLU A 216 0.00 15.39 7.87
CA GLU A 216 1.16 15.96 7.17
C GLU A 216 1.87 14.94 6.28
N ARG A 217 2.05 13.70 6.74
CA ARG A 217 2.65 12.63 5.92
C ARG A 217 1.78 12.26 4.73
N VAL A 218 0.47 12.04 4.95
CA VAL A 218 -0.51 11.74 3.88
C VAL A 218 -0.46 12.80 2.80
N ILE A 219 -0.37 14.05 3.23
CA ILE A 219 -0.34 15.20 2.35
C ILE A 219 0.99 15.28 1.57
N SER A 220 2.10 15.04 2.25
CA SER A 220 3.43 15.11 1.64
C SER A 220 3.61 14.04 0.55
N SER A 221 3.03 12.86 0.75
CA SER A 221 3.09 11.75 -0.20
C SER A 221 2.06 11.85 -1.33
N SER A 222 0.90 12.48 -1.08
CA SER A 222 -0.20 12.53 -2.04
C SER A 222 -0.74 13.92 -2.37
N ARG A 223 0.07 14.72 -3.08
CA ARG A 223 -0.42 15.97 -3.71
C ARG A 223 -1.56 15.75 -4.72
N LYS A 224 -1.92 14.50 -5.05
CA LYS A 224 -2.92 14.17 -6.07
C LYS A 224 -4.24 13.60 -5.54
N ASP A 225 -4.37 13.36 -4.23
CA ASP A 225 -5.57 12.73 -3.64
C ASP A 225 -6.27 13.64 -2.63
N ALA A 226 -6.33 14.94 -2.90
CA ALA A 226 -7.04 15.91 -2.05
C ALA A 226 -8.49 15.47 -1.73
N ILE A 227 -9.16 14.81 -2.67
CA ILE A 227 -10.53 14.29 -2.48
C ILE A 227 -10.62 13.19 -1.43
N GLU A 228 -9.63 12.29 -1.34
CA GLU A 228 -9.64 11.20 -0.35
C GLU A 228 -9.35 11.75 1.04
N LEU A 229 -8.46 12.74 1.16
CA LEU A 229 -8.25 13.45 2.42
C LEU A 229 -9.52 14.20 2.84
N LEU A 230 -10.20 14.86 1.90
CA LEU A 230 -11.49 15.49 2.15
C LEU A 230 -12.57 14.48 2.58
N LYS A 231 -12.59 13.26 2.02
CA LYS A 231 -13.47 12.17 2.48
C LYS A 231 -13.16 11.74 3.91
N VAL A 232 -11.88 11.63 4.26
CA VAL A 232 -11.44 11.38 5.66
C VAL A 232 -11.92 12.49 6.59
N LEU A 233 -11.79 13.75 6.19
CA LEU A 233 -12.32 14.87 6.97
C LEU A 233 -13.84 14.76 7.11
N SER A 234 -14.60 14.59 6.03
CA SER A 234 -16.07 14.52 6.04
C SER A 234 -16.62 13.35 6.86
N THR A 235 -15.98 12.19 6.84
CA THR A 235 -16.38 11.06 7.69
C THR A 235 -16.14 11.31 9.18
N ARG A 236 -15.37 12.37 9.52
CA ARG A 236 -14.97 12.71 10.90
C ARG A 236 -15.24 14.17 11.23
N PRO A 237 -16.51 14.55 11.47
CA PRO A 237 -16.88 15.95 11.72
C PRO A 237 -16.24 16.55 12.98
N ARG A 238 -15.77 15.70 13.92
CA ARG A 238 -15.10 16.11 15.16
C ARG A 238 -13.58 16.20 15.04
N LEU A 239 -13.00 15.76 13.92
CA LEU A 239 -11.57 15.86 13.71
C LEU A 239 -11.20 17.35 13.56
N GLU A 240 -10.33 17.81 14.44
CA GLU A 240 -9.71 19.12 14.31
C GLU A 240 -8.56 19.02 13.30
N PHE A 241 -8.41 20.04 12.48
CA PHE A 241 -7.33 20.16 11.51
C PHE A 241 -6.85 21.60 11.46
N ASN A 242 -5.63 21.80 11.01
CA ASN A 242 -4.97 23.09 10.96
C ASN A 242 -5.11 23.73 9.56
N PRO A 243 -4.71 25.01 9.39
CA PRO A 243 -4.76 25.65 8.08
C PRO A 243 -3.88 24.98 7.02
N VAL A 244 -2.76 24.36 7.42
CA VAL A 244 -1.84 23.64 6.52
C VAL A 244 -2.55 22.45 5.87
N THR A 245 -3.28 21.66 6.66
CA THR A 245 -4.10 20.55 6.17
C THR A 245 -5.13 21.05 5.15
N LEU A 246 -5.77 22.19 5.45
CA LEU A 246 -6.76 22.79 4.56
C LEU A 246 -6.13 23.27 3.25
N SER A 247 -4.98 23.95 3.28
CA SER A 247 -4.32 24.46 2.05
C SER A 247 -3.98 23.35 1.07
N LEU A 248 -3.69 22.17 1.60
CA LEU A 248 -3.28 21.02 0.82
C LEU A 248 -4.48 20.23 0.25
N CYS A 249 -5.67 20.39 0.84
CA CYS A 249 -6.93 19.88 0.29
C CYS A 249 -7.48 20.70 -0.91
N ILE A 250 -6.86 21.83 -1.26
CA ILE A 250 -7.40 22.80 -2.25
C ILE A 250 -6.86 22.55 -3.66
N TYR A 251 -6.02 21.52 -3.84
CA TYR A 251 -5.54 21.12 -5.17
C TYR A 251 -6.61 20.31 -5.93
N ASP A 252 -7.03 20.84 -7.08
CA ASP A 252 -8.12 20.27 -7.88
C ASP A 252 -7.66 20.00 -9.32
N ARG A 253 -7.21 18.77 -9.57
CA ARG A 253 -7.14 18.19 -10.91
C ARG A 253 -7.98 16.92 -10.96
N LEU A 254 -9.19 16.99 -10.43
CA LEU A 254 -10.01 15.80 -10.15
C LEU A 254 -11.06 15.57 -11.23
N GLU A 255 -11.28 14.30 -11.57
CA GLU A 255 -12.35 13.90 -12.50
C GLU A 255 -13.75 14.12 -11.92
N ASN A 256 -13.88 14.26 -10.59
CA ASN A 256 -15.16 14.44 -9.88
C ASN A 256 -15.22 15.77 -9.10
N PHE A 257 -15.28 16.88 -9.84
CA PHE A 257 -15.29 18.23 -9.28
C PHE A 257 -16.48 18.51 -8.34
N GLU A 258 -17.67 17.98 -8.60
CA GLU A 258 -18.84 18.23 -7.76
C GLU A 258 -18.70 17.58 -6.37
N GLU A 259 -18.19 16.34 -6.33
CA GLU A 259 -17.89 15.68 -5.05
C GLU A 259 -16.80 16.45 -4.29
N PHE A 260 -15.73 16.84 -4.98
CA PHE A 260 -14.67 17.67 -4.41
C PHE A 260 -15.23 18.96 -3.80
N LYS A 261 -16.04 19.70 -4.56
CA LYS A 261 -16.64 20.96 -4.13
C LYS A 261 -17.52 20.80 -2.90
N GLU A 262 -18.33 19.75 -2.84
CA GLU A 262 -19.16 19.45 -1.67
C GLU A 262 -18.30 19.25 -0.42
N LYS A 263 -17.28 18.39 -0.52
CA LYS A 263 -16.43 17.99 0.61
C LYS A 263 -15.52 19.14 1.06
N LEU A 264 -14.94 19.89 0.12
CA LEU A 264 -14.15 21.08 0.43
C LEU A 264 -15.00 22.14 1.13
N SER A 265 -16.22 22.38 0.66
CA SER A 265 -17.16 23.32 1.31
C SER A 265 -17.51 22.89 2.74
N GLU A 266 -17.64 21.59 3.00
CA GLU A 266 -17.85 21.05 4.34
C GLU A 266 -16.64 21.29 5.25
N ALA A 267 -15.44 20.96 4.78
CA ALA A 267 -14.19 21.23 5.50
C ALA A 267 -14.06 22.74 5.82
N LEU A 268 -14.30 23.61 4.85
CA LEU A 268 -14.24 25.06 5.05
C LEU A 268 -15.23 25.56 6.12
N LYS A 269 -16.44 25.01 6.19
CA LYS A 269 -17.39 25.37 7.26
C LYS A 269 -16.89 25.02 8.65
N ARG A 270 -16.12 23.94 8.78
CA ARG A 270 -15.54 23.47 10.05
C ARG A 270 -14.27 24.23 10.43
N SER A 271 -13.53 24.72 9.44
CA SER A 271 -12.30 25.51 9.64
C SER A 271 -12.50 26.91 10.24
N LYS A 272 -13.73 27.31 10.58
CA LYS A 272 -14.05 28.65 11.13
C LYS A 272 -13.40 28.94 12.49
N SER A 273 -12.90 27.92 13.18
CA SER A 273 -12.17 28.09 14.45
C SER A 273 -10.81 28.77 14.28
N PHE A 274 -10.23 28.73 13.08
CA PHE A 274 -9.00 29.43 12.74
C PHE A 274 -9.23 30.43 11.61
N GLY A 275 -8.58 31.59 11.69
CA GLY A 275 -8.61 32.57 10.61
C GLY A 275 -7.88 32.06 9.37
N LEU A 276 -8.29 32.53 8.19
CA LEU A 276 -7.47 32.44 6.98
C LEU A 276 -6.78 33.80 6.81
N ASP A 277 -5.69 34.00 7.54
CA ASP A 277 -4.95 35.25 7.49
C ASP A 277 -4.06 35.32 6.23
N GLU A 278 -3.26 36.38 6.12
CA GLU A 278 -2.38 36.58 4.97
C GLU A 278 -1.48 35.37 4.70
N ARG A 279 -0.91 34.76 5.76
CA ARG A 279 0.00 33.62 5.63
C ARG A 279 -0.74 32.40 5.10
N GLU A 280 -1.86 32.04 5.70
CA GLU A 280 -2.64 30.89 5.26
C GLU A 280 -3.16 31.08 3.83
N MET A 281 -3.60 32.29 3.49
CA MET A 281 -4.06 32.59 2.14
C MET A 281 -2.93 32.51 1.11
N LEU A 282 -1.71 32.93 1.45
CA LEU A 282 -0.54 32.76 0.58
C LEU A 282 -0.19 31.27 0.36
N ASP A 283 -0.32 30.45 1.40
CA ASP A 283 -0.10 28.99 1.29
C ASP A 283 -1.17 28.34 0.40
N ILE A 284 -2.44 28.74 0.54
CA ILE A 284 -3.53 28.29 -0.34
C ILE A 284 -3.26 28.71 -1.79
N MET A 285 -2.81 29.96 -2.02
CA MET A 285 -2.59 30.50 -3.38
C MET A 285 -1.45 29.83 -4.12
N ALA A 286 -0.48 29.25 -3.41
CA ALA A 286 0.62 28.55 -4.04
C ALA A 286 0.17 27.33 -4.87
N GLU A 287 -0.92 26.67 -4.46
CA GLU A 287 -1.30 25.35 -5.00
C GLU A 287 -2.77 25.29 -5.47
N CYS A 288 -3.61 26.31 -5.22
CA CYS A 288 -5.03 26.28 -5.60
C CYS A 288 -5.27 26.42 -7.10
N THR A 289 -6.44 25.96 -7.55
CA THR A 289 -7.03 26.30 -8.85
C THR A 289 -8.02 27.47 -8.72
N PRO A 290 -8.41 28.12 -9.84
CA PRO A 290 -9.43 29.17 -9.82
C PRO A 290 -10.73 28.71 -9.19
N ASP A 291 -11.20 27.53 -9.54
CA ASP A 291 -12.45 26.98 -9.01
C ASP A 291 -12.36 26.72 -7.51
N SER A 292 -11.23 26.14 -7.04
CA SER A 292 -11.00 25.90 -5.62
C SER A 292 -10.89 27.18 -4.82
N LEU A 293 -10.24 28.23 -5.36
CA LEU A 293 -10.26 29.57 -4.74
C LEU A 293 -11.68 30.11 -4.63
N GLY A 294 -12.49 29.97 -5.69
CA GLY A 294 -13.88 30.41 -5.69
C GLY A 294 -14.69 29.77 -4.55
N ILE A 295 -14.48 28.47 -4.32
CA ILE A 295 -15.09 27.73 -3.21
C ILE A 295 -14.61 28.28 -1.85
N VAL A 296 -13.29 28.44 -1.68
CA VAL A 296 -12.67 28.97 -0.45
C VAL A 296 -13.24 30.34 -0.11
N LEU A 297 -13.17 31.28 -1.05
CA LEU A 297 -13.67 32.62 -0.84
C LEU A 297 -15.17 32.56 -0.51
N SER A 298 -15.98 31.91 -1.33
CA SER A 298 -17.43 31.84 -1.11
C SER A 298 -17.82 31.28 0.27
N ALA A 299 -17.11 30.26 0.76
CA ALA A 299 -17.40 29.62 2.05
C ALA A 299 -16.81 30.38 3.26
N ARG A 300 -15.72 31.13 3.06
CA ARG A 300 -14.98 31.86 4.09
C ARG A 300 -14.97 33.37 3.81
N PRO A 301 -16.01 34.12 4.22
CA PRO A 301 -16.05 35.57 4.04
C PRO A 301 -15.01 36.30 4.88
N ASP A 302 -14.44 35.63 5.89
CA ASP A 302 -13.39 36.11 6.78
C ASP A 302 -11.97 35.90 6.22
N ALA A 303 -11.84 35.25 5.05
CA ALA A 303 -10.55 35.04 4.40
C ALA A 303 -9.92 36.37 3.94
N VAL A 304 -8.65 36.58 4.31
CA VAL A 304 -7.90 37.79 3.98
C VAL A 304 -7.53 37.81 2.50
N ALA A 305 -8.12 38.75 1.77
CA ALA A 305 -7.69 39.08 0.41
C ALA A 305 -7.02 40.45 0.44
N ILE A 306 -5.71 40.49 0.17
CA ILE A 306 -4.94 41.74 0.08
C ILE A 306 -4.12 41.75 -1.21
N GLU A 307 -3.60 42.91 -1.59
CA GLU A 307 -2.80 43.07 -2.82
C GLU A 307 -1.61 42.10 -2.90
N ARG A 308 -0.97 41.77 -1.76
CA ARG A 308 0.13 40.80 -1.73
C ARG A 308 -0.30 39.38 -2.11
N VAL A 309 -1.52 38.96 -1.75
CA VAL A 309 -2.08 37.65 -2.14
C VAL A 309 -2.32 37.62 -3.65
N ILE A 310 -2.80 38.74 -4.23
CA ILE A 310 -2.97 38.90 -5.68
C ILE A 310 -1.62 38.89 -6.39
N GLU A 311 -0.62 39.62 -5.87
CA GLU A 311 0.73 39.66 -6.42
C GLU A 311 1.39 38.28 -6.43
N GLN A 312 1.23 37.51 -5.35
CA GLN A 312 1.72 36.15 -5.27
C GLN A 312 1.11 35.28 -6.37
N LEU A 313 -0.21 35.37 -6.57
CA LEU A 313 -0.91 34.61 -7.59
C LEU A 313 -0.42 34.97 -9.00
N VAL A 314 -0.24 36.26 -9.29
CA VAL A 314 0.27 36.75 -10.59
C VAL A 314 1.72 36.30 -10.81
N SER A 315 2.55 36.31 -9.77
CA SER A 315 3.98 36.00 -9.86
C SER A 315 4.31 34.51 -9.92
N LYS A 316 3.50 33.66 -9.28
CA LYS A 316 3.70 32.20 -9.21
C LYS A 316 2.90 31.44 -10.27
N HIS A 317 2.89 31.95 -11.50
CA HIS A 317 2.18 31.37 -12.63
C HIS A 317 2.24 29.83 -12.60
N ASN A 318 1.09 29.20 -12.39
CA ASN A 318 0.94 27.77 -12.49
C ASN A 318 -0.03 27.48 -13.66
N ASP A 319 0.13 26.34 -14.32
CA ASP A 319 -0.67 25.98 -15.50
C ASP A 319 -2.19 25.96 -15.23
N THR A 320 -2.60 25.85 -13.97
CA THR A 320 -4.04 25.80 -13.60
C THR A 320 -4.73 27.15 -13.61
N TRP A 321 -3.96 28.25 -13.63
CA TRP A 321 -4.47 29.61 -13.75
C TRP A 321 -4.36 30.17 -15.17
N GLU A 322 -4.02 29.35 -16.16
CA GLU A 322 -4.00 29.76 -17.56
C GLU A 322 -5.40 30.25 -17.96
N TYR A 323 -5.53 31.53 -18.35
CA TYR A 323 -6.80 32.22 -18.67
C TYR A 323 -7.75 32.51 -17.50
N ALA A 324 -7.32 32.30 -16.26
CA ALA A 324 -8.19 32.48 -15.09
C ALA A 324 -8.42 33.94 -14.67
N PHE A 325 -7.79 34.92 -15.31
CA PHE A 325 -8.02 36.35 -15.01
C PHE A 325 -9.46 36.81 -15.33
N GLU A 326 -10.15 36.10 -16.23
CA GLU A 326 -11.58 36.30 -16.51
C GLU A 326 -12.49 35.49 -15.59
N SER A 327 -11.94 34.60 -14.74
CA SER A 327 -12.74 33.76 -13.86
C SER A 327 -13.46 34.58 -12.79
N GLU A 328 -14.67 34.15 -12.44
CA GLU A 328 -15.45 34.75 -11.34
C GLU A 328 -14.65 34.71 -10.02
N SER A 329 -13.87 33.67 -9.79
CA SER A 329 -13.01 33.51 -8.61
C SER A 329 -11.93 34.59 -8.51
N PHE A 330 -11.29 34.93 -9.63
CA PHE A 330 -10.30 36.02 -9.65
C PHE A 330 -10.99 37.37 -9.43
N GLN A 331 -12.13 37.63 -10.06
CA GLN A 331 -12.90 38.85 -9.84
C GLN A 331 -13.35 38.99 -8.37
N LEU A 332 -13.77 37.89 -7.76
CA LEU A 332 -14.14 37.82 -6.34
C LEU A 332 -12.94 38.11 -5.42
N LEU A 333 -11.75 37.63 -5.77
CA LEU A 333 -10.52 37.95 -5.03
C LEU A 333 -10.22 39.46 -5.06
N LEU A 334 -10.30 40.07 -6.25
CA LEU A 334 -10.10 41.51 -6.42
C LEU A 334 -11.15 42.33 -5.66
N ASP A 335 -12.43 41.93 -5.73
CA ASP A 335 -13.52 42.59 -5.00
C ASP A 335 -13.24 42.60 -3.49
N ARG A 336 -12.79 41.47 -2.95
CA ARG A 336 -12.47 41.36 -1.52
C ARG A 336 -11.24 42.13 -1.10
N ALA A 337 -10.25 42.24 -1.98
CA ALA A 337 -9.08 43.07 -1.73
C ALA A 337 -9.38 44.57 -1.81
N GLY A 338 -10.60 44.97 -2.24
CA GLY A 338 -11.00 46.37 -2.31
C GLY A 338 -10.20 47.17 -3.34
N VAL A 339 -9.64 46.51 -4.35
CA VAL A 339 -8.88 47.18 -5.41
C VAL A 339 -9.81 48.04 -6.25
N SER A 340 -9.37 49.26 -6.52
CA SER A 340 -10.08 50.19 -7.40
C SER A 340 -10.17 49.66 -8.83
N GLU A 341 -11.12 50.14 -9.63
CA GLU A 341 -11.26 49.73 -11.03
C GLU A 341 -9.98 49.99 -11.85
N ALA A 342 -9.27 51.09 -11.57
CA ALA A 342 -7.98 51.37 -12.20
C ALA A 342 -6.91 50.31 -11.86
N GLN A 343 -6.87 49.86 -10.61
CA GLN A 343 -5.97 48.79 -10.18
C GLN A 343 -6.38 47.43 -10.72
N ARG A 344 -7.69 47.14 -10.80
CA ARG A 344 -8.24 45.93 -11.43
C ARG A 344 -7.73 45.77 -12.86
N GLN A 345 -7.87 46.82 -13.67
CA GLN A 345 -7.37 46.79 -15.05
C GLN A 345 -5.84 46.59 -15.10
N SER A 346 -5.11 47.21 -14.17
CA SER A 346 -3.65 46.99 -14.06
C SER A 346 -3.28 45.55 -13.69
N TRP A 347 -4.04 44.89 -12.81
CA TRP A 347 -3.79 43.50 -12.42
C TRP A 347 -4.11 42.53 -13.55
N ILE A 348 -5.23 42.74 -14.24
CA ILE A 348 -5.61 41.93 -15.42
C ILE A 348 -4.54 42.01 -16.50
N LEU A 349 -4.04 43.22 -16.80
CA LEU A 349 -2.95 43.40 -17.77
C LEU A 349 -1.67 42.70 -17.33
N ARG A 350 -1.25 42.86 -16.07
CA ARG A 350 -0.05 42.18 -15.55
C ARG A 350 -0.15 40.66 -15.63
N PHE A 351 -1.30 40.10 -15.28
CA PHE A 351 -1.58 38.66 -15.38
C PHE A 351 -1.53 38.17 -16.83
N SER A 352 -1.95 39.02 -17.77
CA SER A 352 -1.92 38.71 -19.21
C SER A 352 -0.53 38.83 -19.82
N ASP A 353 0.28 39.80 -19.36
CA ASP A 353 1.60 40.13 -19.91
C ASP A 353 2.70 39.14 -19.49
N THR A 354 2.60 38.56 -18.28
CA THR A 354 3.51 37.49 -17.81
C THR A 354 3.56 36.29 -18.76
N ARG A 355 2.50 36.08 -19.55
CA ARG A 355 2.41 35.04 -20.59
C ARG A 355 3.34 35.28 -21.79
N VAL A 356 3.49 36.52 -22.22
CA VAL A 356 4.20 36.85 -23.47
C VAL A 356 5.70 36.63 -23.33
N GLN A 357 6.24 36.76 -22.12
CA GLN A 357 7.67 36.62 -21.86
C GLN A 357 8.16 35.16 -21.85
N GLU A 358 7.30 34.16 -21.64
CA GLU A 358 7.68 32.74 -21.60
C GLU A 358 7.48 31.99 -22.93
N CYS A 359 6.62 32.47 -23.84
CA CYS A 359 6.47 31.86 -25.16
C CYS A 359 7.55 32.27 -26.18
N ASP A 360 8.31 33.33 -25.89
CA ASP A 360 9.36 33.89 -26.75
C ASP A 360 10.80 33.54 -26.29
N GLY A 361 10.95 32.68 -25.28
CA GLY A 361 12.23 32.13 -24.78
C GLY A 361 12.27 30.63 -24.87
#